data_AF-A0A1S4EFE6-F1
#
_entry.id   AF-A0A1S4EFE6-F1
#
_cell.length_a   1.000
_cell.length_b   1.000
_cell.length_c   1.000
_cell.angle_alpha   90.00
_cell.angle_beta   90.00
_cell.angle_gamma   90.00
#
_symmetry.space_group_name_H-M   'P 1'
#
loop_
_entity.id
_entity.type
_entity.pdbx_description
1 polymer ?
#
loop_
_entity_poly.entity_id
_entity_poly.type
_entity_poly.pdbx_seq_one_letter_code
_entity_poly.pdbx_strand_id
1 'polypeptide(L)' 'MSTKKGAATLSDVPTWFEYFQKEKASISGKSGDSPKIELDPKAKDFCHKVSLWQGDITALGIDAIVNAANNALLGGGGG' A
#
# COMPACT_ATOMS: atom_id res chain seq x y z
N MET A 1 -4.46 25.35 17.06
CA MET A 1 -3.99 24.06 17.64
C MET A 1 -3.94 23.06 16.51
N SER A 2 -2.74 22.67 16.06
CA SER A 2 -2.56 21.69 14.99
C SER A 2 -2.68 20.30 15.60
N THR A 3 -3.77 19.58 15.33
CA THR A 3 -3.93 18.19 15.77
C THR A 3 -2.82 17.37 15.14
N LYS A 4 -1.89 16.85 15.96
CA LYS A 4 -0.97 15.80 15.52
C LYS A 4 -1.81 14.68 14.93
N LYS A 5 -1.67 14.44 13.63
CA LYS A 5 -2.29 13.29 12.96
C LYS A 5 -1.80 12.05 13.70
N GLY A 6 -2.73 11.26 14.25
CA GLY A 6 -2.38 10.02 14.93
C GLY A 6 -1.63 9.07 14.00
N ALA A 7 -0.90 8.11 14.57
CA ALA A 7 -0.31 7.01 13.82
C ALA A 7 -1.37 6.39 12.88
N ALA A 8 -1.03 6.17 11.61
CA ALA A 8 -1.95 5.52 10.67
C ALA A 8 -2.17 4.08 11.14
N THR A 9 -3.40 3.58 11.08
CA THR A 9 -3.75 2.21 11.48
C THR A 9 -4.08 1.35 10.27
N LEU A 10 -4.20 0.04 10.46
CA LEU A 10 -4.59 -0.87 9.38
C LEU A 10 -5.91 -0.46 8.70
N SER A 11 -6.87 0.09 9.45
CA SER A 11 -8.16 0.55 8.93
C SER A 11 -8.07 1.80 8.06
N ASP A 12 -6.97 2.56 8.15
CA ASP A 12 -6.74 3.76 7.34
C ASP A 12 -6.12 3.43 5.97
N VAL A 13 -5.65 2.19 5.77
CA VAL A 13 -4.97 1.76 4.55
C VAL A 13 -5.92 0.91 3.70
N PRO A 14 -6.27 1.35 2.47
CA PRO A 14 -7.14 0.56 1.60
C PRO A 14 -6.43 -0.70 1.14
N THR A 15 -7.19 -1.77 0.97
CA THR A 15 -6.74 -2.97 0.26
C THR A 15 -6.47 -2.65 -1.21
N TRP A 16 -5.66 -3.48 -1.87
CA TRP A 16 -5.42 -3.38 -3.30
C TRP A 16 -6.72 -3.48 -4.10
N PHE A 17 -7.66 -4.31 -3.64
CA PHE A 17 -8.99 -4.39 -4.24
C PHE A 17 -9.72 -3.04 -4.20
N GLU A 18 -9.79 -2.40 -3.03
CA GLU A 18 -10.46 -1.10 -2.88
C GLU A 18 -9.76 0.01 -3.67
N TYR A 19 -8.42 0.04 -3.62
CA TYR A 19 -7.61 0.98 -4.37
C TYR A 19 -7.81 0.82 -5.88
N PHE A 20 -7.74 -0.42 -6.38
CA PHE A 20 -7.93 -0.73 -7.79
C PHE A 20 -9.33 -0.34 -8.27
N GLN A 21 -10.37 -0.63 -7.50
CA GLN A 21 -11.74 -0.27 -7.86
C GLN A 21 -11.94 1.25 -7.93
N LYS A 22 -11.31 2.00 -7.02
CA LYS A 22 -11.35 3.46 -7.00
C LYS A 22 -10.57 4.08 -8.17
N GLU A 23 -9.37 3.58 -8.44
CA GLU A 23 -8.45 4.15 -9.42
C GLU A 23 -8.50 3.42 -10.79
N LYS A 24 -9.46 2.52 -11.00
CA LYS A 24 -9.57 1.66 -12.18
C LYS A 24 -9.46 2.44 -13.48
N ALA A 25 -10.14 3.59 -13.56
CA ALA A 25 -10.14 4.46 -14.74
C ALA A 25 -8.79 5.14 -15.00
N SER A 26 -8.00 5.40 -13.96
CA SER A 26 -6.64 5.92 -14.08
C SER A 26 -5.67 4.82 -14.52
N ILE A 27 -5.80 3.63 -13.91
CA ILE A 27 -4.95 2.46 -14.17
C ILE A 27 -5.19 1.91 -15.59
N SER A 28 -6.44 1.87 -16.07
CA SER A 28 -6.80 1.32 -17.38
C SER A 28 -6.42 2.18 -18.56
N GLY A 29 -5.79 3.35 -18.36
CA GLY A 29 -5.47 4.31 -19.42
C GLY A 29 -6.70 5.03 -19.98
N LYS A 30 -6.47 6.23 -20.54
CA LYS A 30 -7.54 7.10 -21.08
C LYS A 30 -7.83 6.89 -22.58
N SER A 31 -7.08 6.02 -23.24
CA SER A 31 -7.12 5.85 -24.70
C SER A 31 -7.99 4.65 -25.09
N GLY A 32 -8.72 4.74 -26.21
CA GLY A 32 -9.56 3.64 -26.73
C GLY A 32 -8.81 2.34 -27.05
N ASP A 33 -7.48 2.41 -27.24
CA ASP A 33 -6.58 1.27 -27.45
C ASP A 33 -5.91 0.76 -26.16
N SER A 34 -6.24 1.31 -24.99
CA SER A 34 -5.64 0.88 -23.73
C SER A 34 -6.14 -0.54 -23.40
N PRO A 35 -5.25 -1.46 -22.96
CA PRO A 35 -5.68 -2.78 -22.55
C PRO A 35 -6.66 -2.67 -21.39
N LYS A 36 -7.79 -3.38 -21.48
CA LYS A 36 -8.73 -3.51 -20.36
C LYS A 36 -8.02 -4.26 -19.24
N ILE A 37 -7.65 -3.54 -18.19
CA ILE A 37 -7.06 -4.14 -17.00
C ILE A 37 -8.19 -4.61 -16.09
N GLU A 38 -8.19 -5.90 -15.79
CA GLU A 38 -9.09 -6.54 -14.85
C GLU A 38 -8.27 -7.32 -13.82
N LEU A 39 -8.83 -7.51 -12.63
CA LEU A 39 -8.21 -8.37 -11.63
C LEU A 39 -8.26 -9.82 -12.10
N ASP A 40 -7.12 -10.51 -12.03
CA ASP A 40 -7.10 -11.96 -12.24
C ASP A 40 -8.03 -12.62 -11.22
N PRO A 41 -9.05 -13.40 -11.63
CA PRO A 41 -9.93 -14.12 -10.72
C PRO A 41 -9.18 -14.98 -9.70
N LYS A 42 -8.00 -15.52 -10.09
CA LYS A 42 -7.14 -16.31 -9.19
C LYS A 42 -6.47 -15.48 -8.10
N ALA A 43 -6.26 -14.19 -8.36
CA ALA A 43 -5.62 -13.26 -7.44
C ALA A 43 -6.63 -12.52 -6.54
N LYS A 44 -7.94 -12.66 -6.78
CA LYS A 44 -9.00 -11.89 -6.12
C LYS A 44 -8.90 -11.95 -4.59
N ASP A 45 -8.66 -13.13 -4.03
CA ASP A 45 -8.56 -13.30 -2.57
C ASP A 45 -7.33 -12.60 -1.98
N PHE A 46 -6.23 -12.52 -2.73
CA PHE A 46 -5.01 -11.80 -2.31
C PHE A 46 -5.19 -10.29 -2.40
N CYS A 47 -6.02 -9.80 -3.34
CA CYS A 47 -6.27 -8.36 -3.48
C CYS A 47 -6.96 -7.75 -2.26
N HIS A 48 -7.65 -8.55 -1.44
CA HIS A 48 -8.23 -8.11 -0.17
C HIS A 48 -7.25 -8.18 1.02
N LYS A 49 -6.05 -8.73 0.83
CA LYS A 49 -5.04 -8.93 1.88
C LYS A 49 -3.78 -8.11 1.69
N VAL A 50 -3.54 -7.64 0.46
CA VAL A 50 -2.39 -6.82 0.10
C VAL A 50 -2.85 -5.38 -0.03
N SER A 51 -2.02 -4.45 0.42
CA SER A 51 -2.25 -3.01 0.29
C SER A 51 -1.00 -2.33 -0.28
N LEU A 52 -1.21 -1.28 -1.06
CA LEU A 52 -0.15 -0.34 -1.42
C LEU A 52 -0.36 0.93 -0.60
N TRP A 53 0.67 1.34 0.13
CA TRP A 53 0.61 2.49 1.01
C TRP A 53 1.89 3.31 0.94
N GLN A 54 1.75 4.63 0.98
CA GLN A 54 2.86 5.56 1.00
C GLN A 54 2.81 6.38 2.29
N GLY A 55 3.88 6.29 3.08
CA GLY A 55 4.03 7.01 4.34
C GLY A 55 5.27 6.56 5.09
N ASP A 56 5.44 7.07 6.31
CA ASP A 56 6.49 6.65 7.24
C ASP A 56 6.07 5.35 7.93
N ILE A 57 6.72 4.24 7.56
CA ILE A 57 6.42 2.90 8.09
C ILE A 57 6.59 2.82 9.62
N THR A 58 7.38 3.69 10.24
CA THR A 58 7.58 3.72 11.70
C THR A 58 6.35 4.26 12.44
N ALA A 59 5.46 4.97 11.75
CA ALA A 59 4.22 5.53 12.29
C ALA A 59 2.97 4.70 11.94
N LEU A 60 3.15 3.49 11.39
CA LEU A 60 2.07 2.57 11.04
C LEU A 60 1.76 1.63 12.21
N GLY A 61 0.60 1.79 12.82
CA GLY A 61 0.09 0.95 13.92
C GLY A 61 -0.40 -0.41 13.41
N ILE A 62 0.53 -1.35 13.26
CA ILE A 62 0.30 -2.75 12.87
C ILE A 62 1.13 -3.70 13.73
N ASP A 63 0.85 -5.01 13.63
CA ASP A 63 1.48 -6.03 14.48
C ASP A 63 2.99 -6.14 14.30
N ALA A 64 3.49 -5.93 13.08
CA ALA A 64 4.91 -6.00 12.77
C ALA A 64 5.27 -5.10 11.58
N ILE A 65 6.41 -4.43 11.69
CA ILE A 65 7.07 -3.74 10.56
C ILE A 65 8.41 -4.42 10.27
N VAL A 66 8.80 -4.44 9.00
CA VAL A 66 10.07 -5.03 8.56
C VAL A 66 11.08 -3.91 8.37
N ASN A 67 12.26 -4.07 8.96
CA ASN A 67 13.40 -3.17 8.72
C ASN A 67 14.29 -3.71 7.60
N ALA A 68 14.74 -2.85 6.70
CA ALA A 68 15.76 -3.16 5.71
C ALA A 68 17.17 -3.06 6.36
N ALA A 69 17.50 -4.04 7.20
CA ALA A 69 18.75 -4.06 7.96
C ALA A 69 19.94 -4.59 7.14
N ASN A 70 21.17 -4.21 7.55
CA ASN A 70 22.38 -4.88 7.09
C ASN A 70 22.65 -6.18 7.88
N ASN A 71 23.60 -6.97 7.39
CA ASN A 71 23.94 -8.28 7.98
C ASN A 71 24.43 -8.19 9.44
N ALA A 72 24.96 -7.06 9.87
CA ALA A 72 25.47 -6.87 11.23
C ALA A 72 24.37 -6.51 12.24
N LEU A 73 23.18 -6.11 11.77
CA LEU A 73 22.05 -5.65 12.61
C LEU A 73 22.38 -4.46 13.54
N LEU A 74 23.49 -3.75 13.31
CA LEU A 74 23.93 -2.60 14.12
C LEU A 74 23.35 -1.26 13.64
N GLY A 75 22.28 -1.31 12.86
CA GLY A 75 21.75 -0.14 12.17
C GLY A 75 22.68 0.36 11.06
N GLY A 76 22.31 1.49 10.46
CA GLY A 76 23.01 2.13 9.35
C GLY A 76 22.28 3.40 8.93
N GLY A 77 22.72 4.06 7.85
CA GLY A 77 21.98 5.16 7.25
C GLY A 77 20.87 4.65 6.31
N GLY A 78 19.67 5.22 6.43
CA GLY A 78 18.58 5.11 5.45
C GLY A 78 18.32 6.49 4.88
N GLY A 79 18.96 6.79 3.74
CA GLY A 79 18.71 7.99 2.95
C GLY A 79 17.76 7.68 1.81
#